data_AF-A0A1E7FTH7-F1
#
_entry.id   AF-A0A1E7FTH7-F1
#
_cell.length_a   1.000
_cell.length_b   1.000
_cell.length_c   1.000
_cell.angle_alpha   90.00
_cell.angle_beta   90.00
_cell.angle_gamma   90.00
#
_symmetry.space_group_name_H-M   'P 1'
#
loop_
_entity.id
_entity.type
_entity.pdbx_description
1 polymer ?
#
loop_
_entity_poly.entity_id
_entity_poly.type
_entity_poly.pdbx_seq_one_letter_code
_entity_poly.pdbx_strand_id
1 'polypeptide(L)'
;MSVVQALEDEIIVNEDSIVSLPNDFTFSSKRSRFQQTTVGALFCQMMKEELEDCDVAMVNGATIKGDISYENVQMSYAELKNELPFPTKMCLVEMTRRELYKAIQYSRTAVEDGIDLDAEEVPRRGYLQVDYDFDQRWMKESLADVDFGDDDGDETNDDDSTILRIALPRNLLSGFCKIKPLVDVGNRLKQEGGFPGED
;
A
#
# COMPACT_ATOMS: atom_id res chain seq x y z
N MET A 1 14.96 28.22 19.42
CA MET A 1 14.26 27.01 18.95
C MET A 1 13.89 27.24 17.50
N SER A 2 14.23 26.30 16.61
CA SER A 2 13.76 26.37 15.23
C SER A 2 12.29 25.96 15.19
N VAL A 3 11.52 26.47 14.23
CA VAL A 3 10.09 26.14 14.05
C VAL A 3 9.89 24.61 13.96
N VAL A 4 10.82 23.90 13.32
CA VAL A 4 10.78 22.43 13.15
C VAL A 4 10.84 21.69 14.50
N GLN A 5 11.59 22.22 15.46
CA GLN A 5 11.72 21.63 16.80
C GLN A 5 10.44 21.80 17.64
N ALA A 6 9.63 22.81 17.34
CA ALA A 6 8.36 23.03 18.04
C ALA A 6 7.25 22.10 17.55
N LEU A 7 7.40 21.51 16.36
CA LEU A 7 6.41 20.61 15.76
C LEU A 7 6.63 19.15 16.15
N GLU A 8 7.78 18.78 16.72
CA GLU A 8 8.12 17.37 17.01
C GLU A 8 7.12 16.69 17.95
N ASP A 9 6.62 17.43 18.94
CA ASP A 9 5.64 16.95 19.93
C ASP A 9 4.18 17.22 19.50
N GLU A 10 3.95 17.83 18.33
CA GLU A 10 2.60 18.10 17.85
C GLU A 10 1.91 16.80 17.47
N ILE A 11 0.73 16.56 18.06
CA ILE A 11 -0.13 15.43 17.69
C ILE A 11 -0.80 15.73 16.37
N ILE A 12 -0.47 14.95 15.35
CA ILE A 12 -0.95 15.11 13.98
C ILE A 12 -1.95 14.01 13.57
N VAL A 13 -2.01 12.91 14.32
CA VAL A 13 -3.05 11.89 14.21
C VAL A 13 -3.71 11.72 15.57
N ASN A 14 -5.03 11.70 15.58
CA ASN A 14 -5.87 11.50 16.75
C ASN A 14 -7.15 10.72 16.38
N GLU A 15 -8.08 10.59 17.32
CA GLU A 15 -9.38 9.92 17.10
C GLU A 15 -10.20 10.52 15.95
N ASP A 16 -10.09 11.83 15.70
CA ASP A 16 -10.78 12.48 14.57
C ASP A 16 -10.13 12.15 13.21
N SER A 17 -8.89 11.67 13.22
CA SER A 17 -8.14 11.31 12.01
C SER A 17 -8.46 9.89 11.52
N ILE A 18 -9.10 9.07 12.34
CA ILE A 18 -9.36 7.64 12.09
C ILE A 18 -10.85 7.33 11.88
N VAL A 19 -11.68 8.32 11.53
CA VAL A 19 -13.15 8.17 11.41
C VAL A 19 -13.55 7.07 10.42
N SER A 20 -12.69 6.75 9.45
CA SER A 20 -12.89 5.66 8.49
C SER A 20 -12.55 4.27 9.02
N LEU A 21 -11.84 4.17 10.14
CA LEU A 21 -11.47 2.91 10.77
C LEU A 21 -12.56 2.45 11.77
N PRO A 22 -12.69 1.14 12.09
CA PRO A 22 -13.68 0.62 13.04
C PRO A 22 -13.53 1.23 14.45
N ASN A 23 -14.47 1.00 15.37
CA ASN A 23 -14.30 1.52 16.75
C ASN A 23 -13.42 0.61 17.65
N ASP A 24 -13.18 -0.65 17.25
CA ASP A 24 -12.51 -1.67 18.08
C ASP A 24 -11.12 -2.11 17.54
N PHE A 25 -10.40 -1.26 16.82
CA PHE A 25 -9.08 -1.62 16.30
C PHE A 25 -7.92 -1.19 17.21
N THR A 26 -6.82 -1.94 17.14
CA THR A 26 -5.53 -1.53 17.69
C THR A 26 -4.85 -0.59 16.70
N PHE A 27 -4.58 0.66 17.06
CA PHE A 27 -3.80 1.58 16.23
C PHE A 27 -2.32 1.16 16.25
N SER A 28 -1.85 0.52 15.17
CA SER A 28 -0.57 -0.18 15.17
C SER A 28 -0.03 -0.34 13.75
N SER A 29 1.28 -0.21 13.61
CA SER A 29 2.04 -0.53 12.40
C SER A 29 2.74 -1.89 12.51
N LYS A 30 2.73 -2.51 13.70
CA LYS A 30 3.33 -3.83 13.92
C LYS A 30 2.98 -4.81 12.82
N ARG A 31 4.01 -5.48 12.30
CA ARG A 31 3.90 -6.55 11.30
C ARG A 31 3.42 -6.04 9.92
N SER A 32 3.74 -4.79 9.56
CA SER A 32 3.46 -4.19 8.23
C SER A 32 3.97 -4.99 7.02
N ARG A 33 4.95 -5.89 7.24
CA ARG A 33 5.51 -6.80 6.22
C ARG A 33 4.79 -8.15 6.12
N PHE A 34 3.81 -8.39 6.97
CA PHE A 34 3.14 -9.68 7.09
C PHE A 34 1.64 -9.58 6.81
N GLN A 35 1.03 -8.45 7.19
CA GLN A 35 -0.42 -8.26 7.14
C GLN A 35 -0.79 -6.78 6.96
N GLN A 36 -2.04 -6.52 6.59
CA GLN A 36 -2.60 -5.18 6.60
C GLN A 36 -2.59 -4.66 8.05
N THR A 37 -2.23 -3.39 8.21
CA THR A 37 -2.14 -2.71 9.51
C THR A 37 -3.02 -1.46 9.49
N THR A 38 -3.46 -1.02 10.68
CA THR A 38 -4.31 0.16 10.80
C THR A 38 -3.55 1.45 10.52
N VAL A 39 -2.28 1.52 10.94
CA VAL A 39 -1.39 2.63 10.58
C VAL A 39 -1.07 2.63 9.09
N GLY A 40 -0.78 1.46 8.50
CA GLY A 40 -0.56 1.35 7.04
C GLY A 40 -1.79 1.75 6.23
N ALA A 41 -2.99 1.34 6.67
CA ALA A 41 -4.26 1.74 6.07
C ALA A 41 -4.48 3.25 6.14
N LEU A 42 -4.24 3.83 7.33
CA LEU A 42 -4.37 5.27 7.56
C LEU A 42 -3.42 6.07 6.67
N PHE A 43 -2.16 5.67 6.57
CA PHE A 43 -1.20 6.34 5.70
C PHE A 43 -1.65 6.33 4.24
N CYS A 44 -2.15 5.19 3.75
CA CYS A 44 -2.70 5.12 2.40
C CYS A 44 -3.94 6.00 2.25
N GLN A 45 -4.85 6.00 3.22
CA GLN A 45 -6.03 6.88 3.21
C GLN A 45 -5.64 8.35 3.13
N MET A 46 -4.69 8.80 3.96
CA MET A 46 -4.20 10.19 3.95
C MET A 46 -3.51 10.54 2.63
N MET A 47 -2.72 9.63 2.05
CA MET A 47 -2.12 9.84 0.73
C MET A 47 -3.18 9.97 -0.36
N LYS A 48 -4.24 9.17 -0.31
CA LYS A 48 -5.36 9.21 -1.23
C LYS A 48 -6.18 10.51 -1.09
N GLU A 49 -6.35 11.01 0.12
CA GLU A 49 -7.05 12.28 0.37
C GLU A 49 -6.24 13.50 -0.07
N GLU A 50 -4.91 13.46 0.10
CA GLU A 50 -3.99 14.53 -0.32
C GLU A 50 -3.79 14.55 -1.84
N LEU A 51 -3.75 13.38 -2.49
CA LEU A 51 -3.58 13.26 -3.93
C LEU A 51 -4.94 13.35 -4.62
N GLU A 52 -5.25 14.53 -5.19
CA GLU A 52 -6.47 14.75 -5.98
C GLU A 52 -6.68 13.64 -7.04
N ASP A 53 -7.93 13.20 -7.20
CA ASP A 53 -8.36 12.15 -8.14
C ASP A 53 -7.62 10.80 -7.97
N CYS A 54 -7.31 10.41 -6.74
CA CYS A 54 -6.76 9.09 -6.42
C CYS A 54 -7.86 8.10 -6.02
N ASP A 55 -7.99 6.98 -6.73
CA ASP A 55 -8.96 5.94 -6.40
C ASP A 55 -8.47 5.04 -5.26
N VAL A 56 -7.17 4.71 -5.28
CA VAL A 56 -6.52 3.80 -4.32
C VAL A 56 -5.08 4.25 -4.09
N ALA A 57 -4.65 4.28 -2.84
CA ALA A 57 -3.25 4.49 -2.51
C ALA A 57 -2.66 3.21 -1.91
N MET A 58 -1.40 2.93 -2.22
CA MET A 58 -0.68 1.79 -1.66
C MET A 58 0.76 2.13 -1.34
N VAL A 59 1.31 1.46 -0.32
CA VAL A 59 2.75 1.46 -0.02
C VAL A 59 3.19 0.06 0.38
N ASN A 60 4.41 -0.31 0.05
CA ASN A 60 4.98 -1.58 0.49
C ASN A 60 5.43 -1.51 1.96
N GLY A 61 5.32 -2.62 2.68
CA GLY A 61 5.60 -2.71 4.11
C GLY A 61 7.04 -2.37 4.51
N ALA A 62 8.01 -2.38 3.58
CA ALA A 62 9.37 -1.92 3.87
C ALA A 62 9.50 -0.39 4.02
N THR A 63 8.50 0.37 3.58
CA THR A 63 8.45 1.83 3.76
C THR A 63 8.08 2.22 5.18
N ILE A 64 7.36 1.33 5.87
CA ILE A 64 6.89 1.51 7.26
C ILE A 64 7.85 0.75 8.19
N LYS A 65 8.31 1.41 9.26
CA LYS A 65 9.16 0.77 10.27
C LYS A 65 8.49 -0.45 10.89
N GLY A 66 7.21 -0.32 11.24
CA GLY A 66 6.30 -1.46 11.43
C GLY A 66 6.52 -2.23 12.71
N ASP A 67 6.96 -1.56 13.79
CA ASP A 67 7.30 -2.17 15.07
C ASP A 67 6.58 -1.56 16.29
N ILE A 68 5.67 -0.60 16.07
CA ILE A 68 5.01 0.16 17.13
C ILE A 68 3.49 -0.04 17.15
N SER A 69 2.94 0.01 18.36
CA SER A 69 1.52 0.17 18.63
C SER A 69 1.35 1.46 19.41
N TYR A 70 0.42 2.29 18.98
CA TYR A 70 0.19 3.63 19.50
C TYR A 70 -0.92 3.60 20.54
N GLU A 71 -0.66 4.15 21.72
CA GLU A 71 -1.65 4.29 22.77
C GLU A 71 -2.61 5.44 22.45
N ASN A 72 -3.89 5.30 22.84
CA ASN A 72 -4.92 6.34 22.69
C ASN A 72 -5.11 6.87 21.26
N VAL A 73 -4.73 6.09 20.24
CA VAL A 73 -4.83 6.46 18.82
C VAL A 73 -4.16 7.80 18.49
N GLN A 74 -2.99 8.06 19.07
CA GLN A 74 -2.25 9.29 18.82
C GLN A 74 -0.93 9.03 18.11
N MET A 75 -0.55 9.94 17.22
CA MET A 75 0.77 9.98 16.61
C MET A 75 1.26 11.42 16.53
N SER A 76 2.47 11.67 17.05
CA SER A 76 3.15 12.96 16.87
C SER A 76 3.87 13.06 15.54
N TYR A 77 4.25 14.27 15.13
CA TYR A 77 5.07 14.47 13.94
C TYR A 77 6.44 13.76 14.04
N ALA A 78 7.07 13.77 15.22
CA ALA A 78 8.32 13.03 15.43
C ALA A 78 8.12 11.52 15.25
N GLU A 79 7.02 10.97 15.75
CA GLU A 79 6.66 9.57 15.58
C GLU A 79 6.40 9.22 14.11
N LEU A 80 5.66 10.05 13.37
CA LEU A 80 5.45 9.87 11.94
C LEU A 80 6.78 9.80 11.17
N LYS A 81 7.71 10.72 11.46
CA LYS A 81 9.04 10.72 10.82
C LYS A 81 9.85 9.48 11.14
N ASN A 82 9.73 8.97 12.36
CA ASN A 82 10.38 7.71 12.75
C ASN A 82 9.72 6.50 12.07
N GLU A 83 8.42 6.56 11.83
CA GLU A 83 7.63 5.49 11.21
C GLU A 83 7.84 5.39 9.70
N LEU A 84 8.03 6.54 9.05
CA LEU A 84 8.35 6.70 7.62
C LEU A 84 9.77 7.29 7.45
N PRO A 85 10.82 6.53 7.78
CA PRO A 85 12.19 7.07 7.85
C PRO A 85 12.80 7.36 6.47
N PHE A 86 12.14 6.94 5.39
CA PHE A 86 12.65 7.08 4.02
C PHE A 86 11.82 8.08 3.22
N PRO A 87 12.47 9.02 2.50
CA PRO A 87 11.77 9.88 1.57
C PRO A 87 11.24 9.03 0.40
N THR A 88 9.94 8.77 0.41
CA THR A 88 9.27 7.92 -0.58
C THR A 88 8.63 8.79 -1.64
N LYS A 89 9.15 8.75 -2.88
CA LYS A 89 8.54 9.47 -4.01
C LYS A 89 7.31 8.70 -4.49
N MET A 90 6.13 9.26 -4.24
CA MET A 90 4.86 8.75 -4.74
C MET A 90 4.63 9.21 -6.19
N CYS A 91 3.95 8.38 -6.98
CA CYS A 91 3.44 8.74 -8.30
C CYS A 91 2.01 8.24 -8.44
N LEU A 92 1.24 8.91 -9.29
CA LEU A 92 -0.10 8.50 -9.68
C LEU A 92 -0.04 7.86 -11.07
N VAL A 93 -0.58 6.66 -11.22
CA VAL A 93 -0.59 5.92 -12.48
C VAL A 93 -1.95 5.30 -12.76
N GLU A 94 -2.25 5.08 -14.03
CA GLU A 94 -3.44 4.36 -14.46
C GLU A 94 -3.19 2.86 -14.53
N MET A 95 -3.98 2.11 -13.78
CA MET A 95 -3.95 0.65 -13.75
C MET A 95 -5.38 0.13 -13.90
N THR A 96 -5.52 -0.99 -14.60
CA THR A 96 -6.78 -1.75 -14.55
C THR A 96 -7.00 -2.30 -13.15
N ARG A 97 -8.28 -2.49 -12.77
CA ARG A 97 -8.64 -3.19 -11.52
C ARG A 97 -7.94 -4.55 -11.44
N ARG A 98 -7.87 -5.30 -12.54
CA ARG A 98 -7.17 -6.59 -12.59
C ARG A 98 -5.67 -6.48 -12.28
N GLU A 99 -4.97 -5.49 -12.85
CA GLU A 99 -3.54 -5.23 -12.55
C GLU A 99 -3.33 -4.93 -11.07
N LEU A 100 -4.21 -4.11 -10.47
CA LEU A 100 -4.17 -3.80 -9.03
C LEU A 100 -4.36 -5.04 -8.16
N TYR A 101 -5.37 -5.88 -8.47
CA TYR A 101 -5.67 -7.09 -7.69
C TYR A 101 -4.52 -8.09 -7.78
N LYS A 102 -3.98 -8.30 -8.98
CA LYS A 102 -2.79 -9.16 -9.18
C LYS A 102 -1.60 -8.63 -8.37
N ALA A 103 -1.35 -7.32 -8.36
CA ALA A 103 -0.27 -6.73 -7.57
C ALA A 103 -0.44 -6.98 -6.06
N ILE A 104 -1.63 -6.74 -5.52
CA ILE A 104 -1.95 -6.96 -4.11
C ILE A 104 -1.82 -8.44 -3.76
N GLN A 105 -2.48 -9.31 -4.51
CA GLN A 105 -2.43 -10.76 -4.28
C GLN A 105 -0.99 -11.26 -4.31
N TYR A 106 -0.23 -10.92 -5.35
CA TYR A 106 1.18 -11.30 -5.47
C TYR A 106 1.99 -10.80 -4.27
N SER A 107 1.82 -9.55 -3.85
CA SER A 107 2.58 -8.98 -2.73
C SER A 107 2.31 -9.67 -1.38
N ARG A 108 1.12 -10.24 -1.22
CA ARG A 108 0.65 -10.88 0.02
C ARG A 108 0.93 -12.37 0.06
N THR A 109 1.13 -13.03 -1.09
CA THR A 109 1.34 -14.48 -1.19
C THR A 109 2.76 -14.86 -1.60
N ALA A 110 3.44 -14.05 -2.42
CA ALA A 110 4.76 -14.37 -2.93
C ALA A 110 5.79 -14.50 -1.80
N VAL A 111 6.71 -15.44 -1.98
CA VAL A 111 7.89 -15.60 -1.14
C VAL A 111 9.06 -14.94 -1.86
N GLU A 112 9.75 -14.02 -1.18
CA GLU A 112 10.93 -13.36 -1.75
C GLU A 112 12.12 -14.33 -1.82
N ASP A 113 12.96 -14.17 -2.86
CA ASP A 113 14.18 -14.97 -3.02
C ASP A 113 15.08 -14.89 -1.78
N GLY A 114 15.56 -16.03 -1.31
CA GLY A 114 16.52 -16.12 -0.21
C GLY A 114 15.89 -16.06 1.19
N ILE A 115 14.56 -16.18 1.30
CA ILE A 115 13.89 -16.40 2.59
C ILE A 115 13.83 -17.90 2.91
N ASP A 116 14.10 -18.22 4.17
CA ASP A 116 13.93 -19.55 4.73
C ASP A 116 12.44 -19.93 4.78
N LEU A 117 12.07 -20.97 4.04
CA LEU A 117 10.71 -21.48 3.96
C LEU A 117 10.29 -22.26 5.22
N ASP A 118 11.24 -22.58 6.10
CA ASP A 118 10.98 -23.32 7.34
C ASP A 118 10.47 -22.41 8.48
N ALA A 119 10.39 -21.09 8.25
CA ALA A 119 9.76 -20.17 9.18
C ALA A 119 8.22 -20.32 9.16
N GLU A 120 7.59 -20.37 10.34
CA GLU A 120 6.11 -20.38 10.46
C GLU A 120 5.46 -19.19 9.75
N GLU A 121 6.17 -18.06 9.66
CA GLU A 121 5.71 -16.88 8.97
C GLU A 121 6.85 -16.12 8.28
N VAL A 122 6.70 -15.86 6.99
CA VAL A 122 7.71 -15.22 6.16
C VAL A 122 7.42 -13.71 6.03
N PRO A 123 8.34 -12.82 6.47
CA PRO A 123 8.20 -11.38 6.23
C PRO A 123 8.32 -11.06 4.74
N ARG A 124 7.40 -10.26 4.22
CA ARG A 124 7.40 -9.78 2.83
C ARG A 124 7.67 -8.27 2.83
N ARG A 125 8.86 -7.87 2.40
CA ARG A 125 9.20 -6.45 2.24
C ARG A 125 8.26 -5.77 1.23
N GLY A 126 7.83 -6.57 0.25
CA GLY A 126 6.86 -6.19 -0.76
C GLY A 126 5.41 -6.15 -0.31
N TYR A 127 5.03 -6.59 0.90
CA TYR A 127 3.62 -6.62 1.33
C TYR A 127 2.94 -5.26 1.11
N LEU A 128 1.93 -5.20 0.25
CA LEU A 128 1.25 -3.93 -0.04
C LEU A 128 0.19 -3.65 1.04
N GLN A 129 0.41 -2.54 1.75
CA GLN A 129 -0.63 -1.84 2.50
C GLN A 129 -1.45 -1.02 1.50
N VAL A 130 -2.76 -0.96 1.71
CA VAL A 130 -3.71 -0.17 0.89
C VAL A 130 -4.66 0.62 1.79
N ASP A 131 -5.40 1.59 1.22
CA ASP A 131 -6.42 2.33 1.98
C ASP A 131 -7.52 1.40 2.52
N TYR A 132 -8.08 1.79 3.67
CA TYR A 132 -8.97 0.94 4.44
C TYR A 132 -10.22 0.52 3.65
N ASP A 133 -10.85 1.47 2.96
CA ASP A 133 -12.06 1.23 2.16
C ASP A 133 -11.81 0.24 1.03
N PHE A 134 -10.62 0.29 0.43
CA PHE A 134 -10.22 -0.67 -0.59
C PHE A 134 -9.95 -2.05 0.01
N ASP A 135 -9.18 -2.15 1.10
CA ASP A 135 -8.86 -3.45 1.71
C ASP A 135 -10.12 -4.23 2.13
N GLN A 136 -11.11 -3.54 2.69
CA GLN A 136 -12.40 -4.16 3.07
C GLN A 136 -13.18 -4.70 1.87
N ARG A 137 -13.18 -3.97 0.75
CA ARG A 137 -13.81 -4.44 -0.49
C ARG A 137 -13.04 -5.61 -1.09
N TRP A 138 -11.72 -5.49 -1.17
CA TRP A 138 -10.84 -6.54 -1.65
C TRP A 138 -11.01 -7.84 -0.87
N MET A 139 -11.10 -7.80 0.46
CA MET A 139 -11.32 -8.99 1.29
C MET A 139 -12.64 -9.69 0.95
N LYS A 140 -13.72 -8.92 0.76
CA LYS A 140 -15.04 -9.49 0.41
C LYS A 140 -15.03 -10.13 -0.97
N GLU A 141 -14.36 -9.50 -1.93
CA GLU A 141 -14.27 -9.99 -3.31
C GLU A 141 -13.28 -11.15 -3.44
N SER A 142 -12.12 -11.09 -2.79
CA SER A 142 -11.13 -12.16 -2.76
C SER A 142 -11.64 -13.44 -2.12
N LEU A 143 -12.51 -13.36 -1.10
CA LEU A 143 -13.11 -14.52 -0.45
C LEU A 143 -14.26 -15.14 -1.28
N ALA A 144 -14.72 -14.46 -2.33
CA ALA A 144 -15.77 -14.94 -3.21
C ALA A 144 -15.26 -15.83 -4.37
N ASP A 145 -14.02 -16.36 -4.28
CA ASP A 145 -13.35 -17.13 -5.33
C ASP A 145 -13.29 -16.38 -6.67
N VAL A 146 -12.56 -15.26 -6.72
CA VAL A 146 -12.07 -14.75 -8.00
C VAL A 146 -10.91 -15.66 -8.42
N ASP A 147 -11.25 -16.74 -9.12
CA ASP A 147 -10.28 -17.54 -9.85
C ASP A 147 -9.67 -16.64 -10.94
N PHE A 148 -8.56 -15.97 -10.62
CA PHE A 148 -7.73 -15.32 -11.62
C PHE A 148 -6.97 -16.40 -12.40
N GLY A 149 -7.70 -17.35 -12.97
CA GLY A 149 -7.16 -18.35 -13.87
C GLY A 149 -6.41 -17.65 -15.00
N ASP A 150 -5.29 -18.26 -15.41
CA ASP A 150 -4.62 -17.99 -16.69
C ASP A 150 -5.50 -18.47 -17.86
N ASP A 151 -6.79 -18.17 -17.83
CA ASP A 151 -7.70 -18.53 -18.90
C ASP A 151 -7.60 -17.46 -19.99
N ASP A 152 -7.05 -17.87 -21.14
CA ASP A 152 -7.20 -17.22 -22.45
C ASP A 152 -8.68 -17.28 -22.94
N GLY A 153 -9.63 -17.29 -22.00
CA GLY A 153 -11.07 -17.45 -22.14
C GLY A 153 -11.76 -16.10 -22.01
N ASP A 154 -12.37 -15.70 -23.12
CA ASP A 154 -13.06 -14.47 -23.46
C ASP A 154 -14.32 -14.19 -22.61
N GLU A 155 -14.19 -14.08 -21.29
CA GLU A 155 -15.20 -13.46 -20.40
C GLU A 155 -14.50 -12.57 -19.36
N THR A 156 -13.89 -11.47 -19.80
CA THR A 156 -13.53 -10.39 -18.87
C THR A 156 -14.82 -9.82 -18.28
N ASN A 157 -15.06 -10.01 -16.99
CA ASN A 157 -16.02 -9.17 -16.27
C ASN A 157 -15.68 -7.70 -16.62
N ASP A 158 -16.63 -6.92 -17.13
CA ASP A 158 -16.38 -5.53 -17.57
C ASP A 158 -15.63 -4.70 -16.50
N ASP A 159 -15.86 -5.04 -15.22
CA ASP A 159 -15.24 -4.41 -14.06
C ASP A 159 -13.71 -4.65 -13.98
N ASP A 160 -13.18 -5.77 -14.49
CA ASP A 160 -11.74 -6.06 -14.45
C ASP A 160 -10.90 -5.10 -15.31
N SER A 161 -11.52 -4.61 -16.39
CA SER A 161 -10.90 -3.67 -17.34
C SER A 161 -11.01 -2.20 -16.92
N THR A 162 -11.79 -1.91 -15.86
CA THR A 162 -11.96 -0.55 -15.36
C THR A 162 -10.62 0.05 -14.97
N ILE A 163 -10.33 1.23 -15.50
CA ILE A 163 -9.12 1.99 -15.20
C ILE A 163 -9.32 2.76 -13.89
N LEU A 164 -8.34 2.62 -13.01
CA LEU A 164 -8.25 3.28 -11.72
C LEU A 164 -6.96 4.11 -11.67
N ARG A 165 -7.01 5.25 -10.99
CA ARG A 165 -5.85 6.11 -10.69
C ARG A 165 -5.27 5.70 -9.35
N ILE A 166 -4.05 5.17 -9.39
CA ILE A 166 -3.42 4.50 -8.26
C ILE A 166 -2.19 5.29 -7.81
N ALA A 167 -2.16 5.68 -6.54
CA ALA A 167 -0.99 6.30 -5.92
C ALA A 167 -0.07 5.22 -5.33
N LEU A 168 1.20 5.20 -5.72
CA LEU A 168 2.18 4.25 -5.19
C LEU A 168 3.63 4.77 -5.24
N PRO A 169 4.56 4.18 -4.45
CA PRO A 169 5.98 4.49 -4.56
C PRO A 169 6.53 4.18 -5.96
N ARG A 170 7.12 5.19 -6.61
CA ARG A 170 7.63 5.10 -8.00
C ARG A 170 8.59 3.93 -8.22
N ASN A 171 9.40 3.60 -7.22
CA ASN A 171 10.40 2.54 -7.31
C ASN A 171 9.80 1.13 -7.43
N LEU A 172 8.54 0.91 -7.04
CA LEU A 172 7.87 -0.38 -7.21
C LEU A 172 7.68 -0.72 -8.69
N LEU A 173 7.35 0.28 -9.52
CA LEU A 173 7.26 0.13 -10.99
C LEU A 173 8.61 -0.17 -11.65
N SER A 174 9.71 0.07 -10.93
CA SER A 174 11.08 -0.21 -11.39
C SER A 174 11.65 -1.51 -10.82
N GLY A 175 10.85 -2.30 -10.10
CA GLY A 175 11.25 -3.60 -9.56
C GLY A 175 11.72 -3.61 -8.12
N PHE A 176 11.55 -2.51 -7.37
CA PHE A 176 11.74 -2.56 -5.92
C PHE A 176 10.78 -3.59 -5.30
N CYS A 177 11.27 -4.40 -4.36
CA CYS A 177 10.56 -5.56 -3.80
C CYS A 177 10.08 -6.62 -4.81
N LYS A 178 10.49 -6.54 -6.09
CA LYS A 178 10.22 -7.55 -7.14
C LYS A 178 8.73 -7.94 -7.24
N ILE A 179 7.82 -6.99 -7.05
CA ILE A 179 6.37 -7.22 -7.22
C ILE A 179 6.07 -7.32 -8.71
N LYS A 180 6.14 -8.54 -9.26
CA LYS A 180 6.12 -8.78 -10.71
C LYS A 180 4.98 -8.07 -11.44
N PRO A 181 3.71 -8.09 -10.97
CA PRO A 181 2.63 -7.35 -11.63
C PRO A 181 2.89 -5.85 -11.76
N LEU A 182 3.50 -5.20 -10.75
CA LEU A 182 3.85 -3.77 -10.83
C LEU A 182 5.02 -3.50 -11.77
N VAL A 183 5.95 -4.46 -11.91
CA VAL A 183 7.03 -4.38 -12.91
C VAL A 183 6.46 -4.47 -14.32
N ASP A 184 5.48 -5.36 -14.53
CA ASP A 184 4.82 -5.54 -15.81
C ASP A 184 4.04 -4.26 -16.20
N VAL A 185 3.33 -3.63 -15.24
CA VAL A 185 2.73 -2.29 -15.40
C VAL A 185 3.79 -1.22 -15.72
N GLY A 186 4.90 -1.18 -14.98
CA GLY A 186 5.98 -0.24 -15.23
C GLY A 186 6.58 -0.38 -16.63
N ASN A 187 6.72 -1.61 -17.14
CA ASN A 187 7.19 -1.87 -18.50
C ASN A 187 6.18 -1.40 -19.55
N ARG A 188 4.88 -1.65 -19.33
CA ARG A 188 3.79 -1.15 -20.19
C ARG A 188 3.83 0.38 -20.28
N LEU A 189 3.84 1.07 -19.14
CA LEU A 189 3.89 2.53 -19.09
C LEU A 189 5.13 3.12 -19.79
N LYS A 190 6.28 2.45 -19.71
CA LYS A 190 7.49 2.86 -20.47
C LYS A 190 7.30 2.75 -21.98
N GLN A 191 6.66 1.68 -22.45
CA GLN A 191 6.40 1.48 -23.87
C GLN A 191 5.39 2.51 -24.40
N GLU A 192 4.40 2.87 -23.59
CA GLU A 192 3.37 3.86 -23.90
C GLU A 192 3.86 5.32 -23.74
N GLY A 193 5.06 5.54 -23.18
CA GLY A 193 5.58 6.87 -22.88
C GLY A 193 4.92 7.56 -21.68
N GLY A 194 4.12 6.82 -20.89
CA GLY A 194 3.40 7.30 -19.71
C GLY A 194 4.08 6.99 -18.38
N PHE A 195 5.33 6.53 -18.38
CA PHE A 195 6.04 6.22 -17.13
C PHE A 195 6.27 7.52 -16.32
N PRO A 196 5.93 7.56 -15.03
CA PRO A 196 6.05 8.77 -14.22
C PRO A 196 7.52 9.11 -13.91
N GLY A 197 8.17 9.81 -14.85
CA GLY A 197 9.43 10.55 -14.73
C GLY A 197 10.70 9.74 -14.44
N GLU A 198 11.77 10.01 -15.21
CA GLU A 198 13.17 9.75 -14.82
C GLU A 198 13.76 10.89 -13.94
N ASP A 199 12.95 11.88 -13.57
CA ASP A 199 13.35 13.08 -12.81
C ASP A 199 13.67 12.82 -11.31
#